data_AF-A0A956B0Y5-F1
#
_entry.id   AF-A0A956B0Y5-F1
#
_cell.length_a   1.000
_cell.length_b   1.000
_cell.length_c   1.000
_cell.angle_alpha   90.00
_cell.angle_beta   90.00
_cell.angle_gamma   90.00
#
_symmetry.space_group_name_H-M   'P 1'
#
loop_
_entity.id
_entity.type
_entity.pdbx_description
1 polymer ?
#
loop_
_entity_poly.entity_id
_entity_poly.type
_entity_poly.pdbx_seq_one_letter_code
_entity_poly.pdbx_strand_id
1 'polypeptide(L)'
;MKRALLLSVVALSACADATDVSPMMETPDRGPATPMVDAFVIDMAPVSDLLEFEAPCTGNIQCRSNFCIPFADGMNRCTRLCADPADCPAGMICQFLAEGGGDGARICVPEPDELCEPCGADAECGDEADRCLPIGRGDYCAKDCTEAPCPEGYVCSDIQAMDGGDPLKQCLPESGLCAGCIDPDGDMYGEGADCLGIDCDEQNTEVNAGAFEICNGVDDDCDFRTDEEVLLPEGLCLTQGVCVQAAPICVLGGWDCRYPGTYELSEMACDTLDNDCDGLADEGFDFNVDPQNCGRCQNRCDFPNAVGACVERLCEIGDCVPGWIDLNGRAADGCETRCDFVSDEDIPDLGSVDANCDGLDGDASRAVYVDGLSGIDDADPEAGTRNRPFATISAGLAAASIRGHDVYVSHGVYPEAVTLVEGVHLYGGYDASESWRRDVEVETVIRGGVRGLVAQNIITPTEVQRFRIISAANPAQGGSSYGVFATSAPGLILRDNLIEAGAGGPGVPGRRGDQGQRLPPIPDQVVGKKRHVLP
;
A
#
# COMPACT_ATOMS: atom_id res chain seq x y z
N MET A 1 -50.93 3.15 9.72
CA MET A 1 -51.93 4.23 9.61
C MET A 1 -51.70 4.95 8.28
N LYS A 2 -52.74 4.99 7.43
CA LYS A 2 -53.15 5.98 6.39
C LYS A 2 -52.05 6.68 5.57
N ARG A 3 -51.91 6.43 4.26
CA ARG A 3 -52.73 6.88 3.09
C ARG A 3 -52.60 8.38 2.74
N ALA A 4 -51.96 8.62 1.57
CA ALA A 4 -52.37 9.45 0.43
C ALA A 4 -53.37 10.62 0.61
N LEU A 5 -53.01 11.79 0.04
CA LEU A 5 -53.84 12.71 -0.78
C LEU A 5 -52.90 13.85 -1.27
N LEU A 6 -52.63 14.21 -2.54
CA LEU A 6 -53.41 14.48 -3.77
C LEU A 6 -54.26 15.77 -3.75
N LEU A 7 -54.02 16.61 -4.79
CA LEU A 7 -54.75 17.81 -5.31
C LEU A 7 -54.46 19.19 -4.66
N SER A 8 -54.36 20.34 -5.36
CA SER A 8 -54.42 20.72 -6.79
C SER A 8 -54.37 22.26 -6.99
N VAL A 9 -53.69 22.74 -8.06
CA VAL A 9 -54.07 23.82 -9.05
C VAL A 9 -54.17 25.28 -8.52
N VAL A 10 -53.56 26.36 -9.07
CA VAL A 10 -53.73 27.11 -10.35
C VAL A 10 -52.49 28.06 -10.51
N ALA A 11 -51.61 27.96 -11.51
CA ALA A 11 -51.56 28.54 -12.88
C ALA A 11 -51.41 30.08 -13.03
N LEU A 12 -50.32 30.52 -13.69
CA LEU A 12 -50.21 31.59 -14.71
C LEU A 12 -48.76 31.49 -15.31
N SER A 13 -48.56 30.98 -16.53
CA SER A 13 -48.50 31.73 -17.82
C SER A 13 -47.22 32.59 -17.94
N ALA A 14 -46.30 32.46 -18.90
CA ALA A 14 -46.37 31.90 -20.26
C ALA A 14 -44.96 31.71 -20.90
N CYS A 15 -44.91 30.77 -21.88
CA CYS A 15 -44.19 30.73 -23.17
C CYS A 15 -42.65 30.95 -23.23
N ALA A 16 -41.83 30.17 -23.94
CA ALA A 16 -42.04 29.04 -24.86
C ALA A 16 -40.73 28.23 -25.01
N ASP A 17 -40.90 26.92 -25.21
CA ASP A 17 -39.93 25.88 -25.64
C ASP A 17 -39.28 26.22 -27.00
N ALA A 18 -37.97 26.06 -27.17
CA ALA A 18 -37.22 24.85 -27.58
C ALA A 18 -37.30 24.52 -29.08
N THR A 19 -36.13 24.40 -29.73
CA THR A 19 -35.53 23.16 -30.28
C THR A 19 -34.56 23.47 -31.42
N ASP A 20 -33.29 23.12 -31.19
CA ASP A 20 -32.40 22.31 -32.04
C ASP A 20 -32.68 22.19 -33.56
N VAL A 21 -31.70 22.56 -34.41
CA VAL A 21 -31.04 21.71 -35.44
C VAL A 21 -30.13 22.55 -36.39
N SER A 22 -28.89 22.11 -36.60
CA SER A 22 -28.02 22.47 -37.76
C SER A 22 -28.50 21.76 -39.06
N PRO A 23 -27.80 21.79 -40.22
CA PRO A 23 -26.89 22.76 -40.86
C PRO A 23 -27.36 23.11 -42.30
N MET A 24 -26.77 24.12 -42.98
CA MET A 24 -26.95 24.28 -44.45
C MET A 24 -25.65 24.71 -45.17
N MET A 25 -25.31 23.88 -46.15
CA MET A 25 -24.40 24.07 -47.28
C MET A 25 -25.13 24.90 -48.36
N GLU A 26 -24.45 25.79 -49.10
CA GLU A 26 -24.48 25.88 -50.57
C GLU A 26 -23.72 27.11 -51.12
N THR A 27 -23.39 27.00 -52.41
CA THR A 27 -22.26 27.58 -53.16
C THR A 27 -22.64 28.81 -54.03
N PRO A 28 -21.95 29.17 -55.15
CA PRO A 28 -21.46 30.52 -55.43
C PRO A 28 -22.28 31.31 -56.48
N ASP A 29 -22.12 32.65 -56.56
CA ASP A 29 -22.64 33.41 -57.70
C ASP A 29 -21.72 34.56 -58.17
N ARG A 30 -21.74 34.74 -59.48
CA ARG A 30 -20.88 35.57 -60.35
C ARG A 30 -21.45 36.98 -60.55
N GLY A 31 -20.55 37.96 -60.66
CA GLY A 31 -20.65 39.14 -61.54
C GLY A 31 -21.73 40.19 -61.19
N PRO A 32 -21.50 41.48 -61.55
CA PRO A 32 -21.65 41.83 -62.96
C PRO A 32 -20.72 42.96 -63.50
N ALA A 33 -20.57 42.90 -64.83
CA ALA A 33 -20.49 43.98 -65.82
C ALA A 33 -19.41 45.09 -65.72
N THR A 34 -18.38 44.94 -66.55
CA THR A 34 -17.58 46.04 -67.12
C THR A 34 -18.33 46.73 -68.28
N PRO A 35 -18.14 48.04 -68.51
CA PRO A 35 -18.55 48.67 -69.76
C PRO A 35 -17.44 48.59 -70.82
N MET A 36 -17.86 48.39 -72.06
CA MET A 36 -17.02 48.35 -73.26
C MET A 36 -16.57 49.76 -73.65
N VAL A 37 -15.29 49.93 -73.97
CA VAL A 37 -14.79 50.95 -74.90
C VAL A 37 -13.67 50.39 -75.78
N ASP A 38 -13.60 51.02 -76.95
CA ASP A 38 -13.12 50.59 -78.26
C ASP A 38 -11.63 50.22 -78.37
N ALA A 39 -11.32 49.53 -79.46
CA ALA A 39 -9.98 49.14 -79.88
C ALA A 39 -9.07 50.36 -80.14
N PHE A 40 -7.83 50.29 -79.66
CA PHE A 40 -6.75 51.15 -80.16
C PHE A 40 -5.42 50.39 -80.26
N VAL A 41 -5.10 50.03 -81.51
CA VAL A 41 -3.80 50.09 -82.19
C VAL A 41 -2.54 49.95 -81.33
N ILE A 42 -1.71 48.95 -81.66
CA ILE A 42 -0.27 48.94 -81.35
C ILE A 42 0.36 50.09 -82.15
N ASP A 43 0.39 51.27 -81.57
CA ASP A 43 1.17 52.38 -82.09
C ASP A 43 2.56 52.29 -81.43
N MET A 44 3.57 51.95 -82.23
CA MET A 44 4.95 52.21 -81.85
C MET A 44 5.05 53.73 -81.73
N ALA A 45 4.99 54.21 -80.49
CA ALA A 45 4.97 55.64 -80.22
C ALA A 45 6.13 56.30 -80.99
N PRO A 46 5.84 57.31 -81.83
CA PRO A 46 6.90 58.06 -82.50
C PRO A 46 7.86 58.59 -81.44
N VAL A 47 9.15 58.75 -81.77
CA VAL A 47 10.24 59.15 -80.84
C VAL A 47 9.96 60.47 -80.07
N SER A 48 8.85 61.14 -80.36
CA SER A 48 8.27 62.28 -79.65
C SER A 48 7.48 61.96 -78.38
N ASP A 49 7.08 60.70 -78.13
CA ASP A 49 6.12 60.33 -77.07
C ASP A 49 6.74 59.53 -75.91
N LEU A 50 8.06 59.34 -75.90
CA LEU A 50 8.78 58.74 -74.77
C LEU A 50 8.73 59.68 -73.56
N LEU A 51 8.42 59.11 -72.40
CA LEU A 51 8.34 59.83 -71.15
C LEU A 51 9.70 60.42 -70.78
N GLU A 52 9.69 61.71 -70.45
CA GLU A 52 10.88 62.42 -70.00
C GLU A 52 11.19 62.11 -68.54
N PHE A 53 12.31 62.63 -68.06
CA PHE A 53 12.79 62.42 -66.69
C PHE A 53 11.71 62.75 -65.64
N GLU A 54 11.64 61.96 -64.57
CA GLU A 54 10.67 62.00 -63.45
C GLU A 54 9.20 61.73 -63.81
N ALA A 55 8.87 61.46 -65.07
CA ALA A 55 7.53 61.04 -65.43
C ALA A 55 7.22 59.65 -64.85
N PRO A 56 6.03 59.44 -64.25
CA PRO A 56 5.63 58.14 -63.71
C PRO A 56 5.58 57.09 -64.82
N CYS A 57 6.17 55.94 -64.57
CA CYS A 57 6.29 54.84 -65.52
C CYS A 57 5.95 53.51 -64.85
N THR A 58 5.62 52.53 -65.69
CA THR A 58 5.31 51.15 -65.27
C THR A 58 6.29 50.14 -65.87
N GLY A 59 7.16 50.57 -66.79
CA GLY A 59 8.21 49.75 -67.38
C GLY A 59 9.23 50.55 -68.17
N ASN A 60 10.43 49.98 -68.29
CA ASN A 60 11.63 50.58 -68.89
C ASN A 60 11.38 51.23 -70.27
N ILE A 61 10.67 50.53 -71.15
CA ILE A 61 10.45 50.95 -72.55
C ILE A 61 9.61 52.23 -72.71
N GLN A 62 8.94 52.68 -71.65
CA GLN A 62 8.14 53.90 -71.66
C GLN A 62 9.02 55.16 -71.51
N CYS A 63 10.23 54.99 -70.99
CA CYS A 63 11.14 56.07 -70.67
C CYS A 63 12.08 56.37 -71.83
N ARG A 64 12.38 57.66 -72.08
CA ARG A 64 13.37 58.04 -73.10
C ARG A 64 14.76 57.47 -72.79
N SER A 65 15.08 57.27 -71.51
CA SER A 65 16.30 56.62 -71.03
C SER A 65 16.29 55.10 -71.13
N ASN A 66 15.13 54.50 -71.39
CA ASN A 66 14.87 53.07 -71.27
C ASN A 66 15.00 52.52 -69.83
N PHE A 67 14.97 53.37 -68.80
CA PHE A 67 15.04 52.95 -67.40
C PHE A 67 13.90 53.56 -66.58
N CYS A 68 13.08 52.69 -66.01
CA CYS A 68 12.00 52.99 -65.08
C CYS A 68 12.41 52.44 -63.72
N ILE A 69 12.76 53.32 -62.79
CA ILE A 69 13.32 52.93 -61.49
C ILE A 69 12.37 53.32 -60.35
N PRO A 70 12.37 52.57 -59.23
CA PRO A 70 11.63 52.95 -58.04
C PRO A 70 12.24 54.19 -57.38
N PHE A 71 11.38 55.00 -56.78
CA PHE A 71 11.76 56.13 -55.92
C PHE A 71 11.22 55.90 -54.50
N ALA A 72 11.76 56.63 -53.52
CA ALA A 72 11.44 56.47 -52.08
C ALA A 72 9.94 56.65 -51.74
N ASP A 73 9.17 57.32 -52.60
CA ASP A 73 7.71 57.46 -52.46
C ASP A 73 6.91 56.24 -52.97
N GLY A 74 7.59 55.14 -53.28
CA GLY A 74 6.98 53.90 -53.77
C GLY A 74 6.50 53.95 -55.22
N MET A 75 6.74 55.05 -55.94
CA MET A 75 6.35 55.22 -57.34
C MET A 75 7.53 55.05 -58.28
N ASN A 76 7.31 54.32 -59.39
CA ASN A 76 8.31 54.17 -60.43
C ASN A 76 8.29 55.38 -61.37
N ARG A 77 9.46 55.96 -61.63
CA ARG A 77 9.61 57.11 -62.55
C ARG A 77 10.77 56.91 -63.51
N CYS A 78 10.66 57.57 -64.66
CA CYS A 78 11.70 57.52 -65.69
C CYS A 78 12.94 58.27 -65.23
N THR A 79 14.09 57.58 -65.21
CA THR A 79 15.38 58.24 -64.94
C THR A 79 16.04 58.75 -66.23
N ARG A 80 17.24 59.32 -66.15
CA ARG A 80 18.09 59.69 -67.29
C ARG A 80 19.44 59.00 -67.20
N LEU A 81 20.07 58.83 -68.36
CA LEU A 81 21.45 58.38 -68.46
C LEU A 81 22.39 59.51 -68.01
N CYS A 82 23.50 59.15 -67.40
CA CYS A 82 24.53 60.08 -66.92
C CYS A 82 25.91 59.56 -67.32
N ALA A 83 26.85 60.44 -67.67
CA ALA A 83 28.24 60.07 -67.87
C ALA A 83 29.06 60.37 -66.61
N ASP A 84 28.78 61.51 -65.99
CA ASP A 84 29.41 62.02 -64.79
C ASP A 84 28.37 62.36 -63.69
N PRO A 85 28.76 62.44 -62.40
CA PRO A 85 27.83 62.80 -61.31
C PRO A 85 27.12 64.15 -61.50
N ALA A 86 27.76 65.12 -62.16
CA ALA A 86 27.16 66.41 -62.50
C ALA A 86 26.01 66.32 -63.52
N ASP A 87 25.91 65.18 -64.22
CA ASP A 87 24.80 64.89 -65.12
C ASP A 87 23.57 64.36 -64.37
N CYS A 88 23.54 64.35 -63.04
CA CYS A 88 22.34 64.03 -62.27
C CYS A 88 21.79 65.29 -61.57
N PRO A 89 20.46 65.47 -61.51
CA PRO A 89 19.85 66.57 -60.75
C PRO A 89 20.16 66.40 -59.25
N ALA A 90 19.97 67.47 -58.47
CA ALA A 90 20.16 67.43 -57.01
C ALA A 90 19.32 66.30 -56.38
N GLY A 91 19.92 65.55 -55.45
CA GLY A 91 19.30 64.38 -54.80
C GLY A 91 19.42 63.07 -55.58
N MET A 92 20.25 63.02 -56.63
CA MET A 92 20.52 61.81 -57.40
C MET A 92 21.99 61.59 -57.69
N ILE A 93 22.40 60.33 -57.64
CA ILE A 93 23.77 59.90 -57.94
C ILE A 93 23.84 59.13 -59.26
N CYS A 94 24.96 59.27 -59.97
CA CYS A 94 25.19 58.58 -61.24
C CYS A 94 25.71 57.15 -61.02
N GLN A 95 24.80 56.18 -60.89
CA GLN A 95 25.11 54.78 -60.61
C GLN A 95 25.22 53.95 -61.89
N PHE A 96 26.18 53.02 -61.93
CA PHE A 96 26.33 52.06 -63.03
C PHE A 96 25.50 50.80 -62.76
N LEU A 97 24.56 50.48 -63.66
CA LEU A 97 23.83 49.22 -63.64
C LEU A 97 24.42 48.26 -64.68
N ALA A 98 24.94 47.13 -64.20
CA ALA A 98 25.44 46.06 -65.04
C ALA A 98 24.33 45.03 -65.28
N GLU A 99 23.67 45.08 -66.44
CA GLU A 99 22.87 43.94 -66.88
C GLU A 99 23.82 42.85 -67.42
N GLY A 100 23.63 41.62 -66.94
CA GLY A 100 24.57 40.52 -67.11
C GLY A 100 25.04 40.34 -68.55
N GLY A 101 26.31 40.66 -68.79
CA GLY A 101 27.04 40.23 -69.99
C GLY A 101 27.09 41.21 -71.16
N GLY A 102 27.36 42.50 -70.92
CA GLY A 102 27.99 43.40 -71.90
C GLY A 102 27.18 44.65 -72.25
N ASP A 103 27.78 45.81 -71.98
CA ASP A 103 27.26 47.19 -72.12
C ASP A 103 26.23 47.62 -71.04
N GLY A 104 26.69 47.71 -69.79
CA GLY A 104 25.93 48.36 -68.72
C GLY A 104 25.79 49.88 -68.94
N ALA A 105 24.70 50.45 -68.42
CA ALA A 105 24.40 51.88 -68.55
C ALA A 105 24.54 52.58 -67.20
N ARG A 106 25.02 53.83 -67.22
CA ARG A 106 25.02 54.70 -66.04
C ARG A 106 23.73 55.51 -66.04
N ILE A 107 22.98 55.44 -64.95
CA ILE A 107 21.71 56.13 -64.76
C ILE A 107 21.73 56.96 -63.48
N CYS A 108 20.92 58.01 -63.44
CA CYS A 108 20.68 58.74 -62.19
C CYS A 108 19.74 57.93 -61.30
N VAL A 109 20.18 57.54 -60.13
CA VAL A 109 19.30 56.96 -59.12
C VAL A 109 19.10 57.98 -58.01
N PRO A 110 17.93 58.03 -57.35
CA PRO A 110 17.82 58.67 -56.06
C PRO A 110 18.95 58.19 -55.16
N GLU A 111 19.55 59.11 -54.42
CA GLU A 111 20.44 58.76 -53.33
C GLU A 111 19.69 57.83 -52.34
N PRO A 112 20.25 56.70 -51.91
CA PRO A 112 19.62 55.89 -50.88
C PRO A 112 19.44 56.76 -49.63
N ASP A 113 18.20 56.86 -49.14
CA ASP A 113 17.93 57.56 -47.88
C ASP A 113 18.24 56.61 -46.74
N GLU A 114 19.40 56.78 -46.11
CA GLU A 114 19.86 55.96 -44.98
C GLU A 114 19.28 56.46 -43.66
N LEU A 115 18.33 57.42 -43.70
CA LEU A 115 17.65 57.96 -42.54
C LEU A 115 16.93 56.86 -41.75
N CYS A 116 17.23 56.76 -40.45
CA CYS A 116 16.75 55.72 -39.54
C CYS A 116 17.25 54.28 -39.82
N GLU A 117 18.28 54.10 -40.65
CA GLU A 117 19.02 52.84 -40.70
C GLU A 117 19.94 52.69 -39.47
N PRO A 118 20.13 51.48 -38.92
CA PRO A 118 21.04 51.24 -37.80
C PRO A 118 22.49 51.51 -38.19
N CYS A 119 23.26 52.14 -37.30
CA CYS A 119 24.66 52.48 -37.55
C CYS A 119 25.55 52.25 -36.34
N GLY A 120 26.83 51.96 -36.58
CA GLY A 120 27.88 51.93 -35.57
C GLY A 120 28.81 53.14 -35.59
N ALA A 121 28.79 53.93 -36.68
CA ALA A 121 29.61 55.13 -36.84
C ALA A 121 29.03 56.08 -37.90
N ASP A 122 29.39 57.36 -37.82
CA ASP A 122 28.95 58.40 -38.78
C ASP A 122 29.22 58.05 -40.25
N ALA A 123 30.30 57.30 -40.53
CA ALA A 123 30.68 56.91 -41.89
C ALA A 123 29.74 55.88 -42.54
N GLU A 124 28.82 55.31 -41.78
CA GLU A 124 27.83 54.32 -42.24
C GLU A 124 26.50 54.97 -42.63
N CYS A 125 26.39 56.30 -42.52
CA CYS A 125 25.15 57.05 -42.68
C CYS A 125 25.09 57.91 -43.95
N GLY A 126 25.93 57.60 -44.93
CA GLY A 126 25.86 58.24 -46.24
C GLY A 126 26.88 59.37 -46.37
N ASP A 127 26.42 60.61 -46.26
CA ASP A 127 27.26 61.79 -46.48
C ASP A 127 28.21 62.07 -45.30
N GLU A 128 29.31 62.79 -45.56
CA GLU A 128 30.25 63.21 -44.50
C GLU A 128 29.60 64.11 -43.43
N ALA A 129 28.41 64.66 -43.71
CA ALA A 129 27.63 65.49 -42.80
C ALA A 129 26.57 64.72 -42.00
N ASP A 130 26.27 63.48 -42.40
CA ASP A 130 25.32 62.62 -41.70
C ASP A 130 25.96 62.05 -40.44
N ARG A 131 25.16 61.81 -39.41
CA ARG A 131 25.65 61.40 -38.10
C ARG A 131 24.92 60.16 -37.62
N CYS A 132 25.69 59.27 -37.02
CA CYS A 132 25.16 58.16 -36.28
C CYS A 132 24.80 58.65 -34.87
N LEU A 133 23.51 58.77 -34.59
CA LEU A 133 23.03 59.41 -33.37
C LEU A 133 22.18 58.47 -32.52
N PRO A 134 22.22 58.63 -31.18
CA PRO A 134 21.33 57.92 -30.30
C PRO A 134 19.90 58.45 -30.48
N ILE A 135 19.04 57.65 -31.13
CA ILE A 135 17.62 57.93 -31.35
C ILE A 135 16.83 56.77 -30.73
N GLY A 136 15.90 57.07 -29.82
CA GLY A 136 15.19 56.03 -29.07
C GLY A 136 16.13 55.24 -28.15
N ARG A 137 16.24 53.93 -28.40
CA ARG A 137 17.10 53.00 -27.63
C ARG A 137 18.31 52.49 -28.42
N GLY A 138 18.44 52.86 -29.68
CA GLY A 138 19.55 52.50 -30.56
C GLY A 138 20.29 53.70 -31.13
N ASP A 139 21.33 53.41 -31.91
CA ASP A 139 22.04 54.39 -32.72
C ASP A 139 21.59 54.24 -34.17
N TYR A 140 21.11 55.33 -34.75
CA TYR A 140 20.54 55.37 -36.08
C TYR A 140 21.08 56.55 -36.88
N CYS A 141 21.12 56.37 -38.19
CA CYS A 141 21.55 57.40 -39.11
C CYS A 141 20.57 58.56 -39.15
N ALA A 142 21.07 59.74 -38.82
CA ALA A 142 20.38 61.01 -38.98
C ALA A 142 21.03 61.77 -40.15
N LYS A 143 20.18 62.33 -41.01
CA LYS A 143 20.62 63.04 -42.22
C LYS A 143 20.83 64.53 -41.94
N ASP A 144 21.88 65.14 -42.51
CA ASP A 144 22.08 66.58 -42.44
C ASP A 144 20.94 67.35 -43.11
N CYS A 145 20.43 68.35 -42.39
CA CYS A 145 19.34 69.21 -42.86
C CYS A 145 19.73 70.69 -42.90
N THR A 146 21.03 70.96 -43.03
CA THR A 146 21.54 72.32 -43.12
C THR A 146 21.15 72.98 -44.45
N GLU A 147 21.28 72.22 -45.54
CA GLU A 147 21.02 72.69 -46.91
C GLU A 147 19.69 72.22 -47.49
N ALA A 148 19.12 71.11 -46.97
CA ALA A 148 17.87 70.52 -47.43
C ALA A 148 16.87 70.31 -46.28
N PRO A 149 15.55 70.51 -46.51
CA PRO A 149 14.54 70.23 -45.50
C PRO A 149 14.40 68.72 -45.26
N CYS A 150 14.09 68.34 -44.02
CA CYS A 150 13.84 66.94 -43.66
C CYS A 150 12.59 66.38 -44.37
N PRO A 151 12.58 65.06 -44.64
CA PRO A 151 11.39 64.34 -45.10
C PRO A 151 10.21 64.47 -44.13
N GLU A 152 8.99 64.17 -44.62
CA GLU A 152 7.77 64.16 -43.80
C GLU A 152 7.91 63.17 -42.63
N GLY A 153 7.51 63.59 -41.42
CA GLY A 153 7.67 62.79 -40.19
C GLY A 153 8.99 63.00 -39.45
N TYR A 154 9.89 63.84 -40.00
CA TYR A 154 11.17 64.19 -39.39
C TYR A 154 11.30 65.70 -39.19
N VAL A 155 11.88 66.09 -38.05
CA VAL A 155 12.14 67.48 -37.67
C VAL A 155 13.64 67.76 -37.67
N CYS A 156 14.04 68.80 -38.39
CA CYS A 156 15.41 69.29 -38.41
C CYS A 156 15.77 69.88 -37.04
N SER A 157 16.63 69.19 -36.30
CA SER A 157 16.98 69.51 -34.92
C SER A 157 18.45 69.92 -34.79
N ASP A 158 18.74 70.88 -33.92
CA ASP A 158 20.10 71.32 -33.61
C ASP A 158 20.74 70.37 -32.59
N ILE A 159 21.89 69.79 -32.94
CA ILE A 159 22.57 68.74 -32.18
C ILE A 159 23.97 69.24 -31.82
N GLN A 160 24.32 69.14 -30.55
CA GLN A 160 25.58 69.66 -30.05
C GLN A 160 26.73 68.81 -30.59
N ALA A 161 27.67 69.44 -31.31
CA ALA A 161 28.89 68.78 -31.73
C ALA A 161 29.74 68.42 -30.50
N MET A 162 30.12 67.14 -30.37
CA MET A 162 30.84 66.60 -29.20
C MET A 162 32.24 67.23 -28.98
N ASP A 163 32.75 67.95 -29.97
CA ASP A 163 34.03 68.65 -30.00
C ASP A 163 33.93 70.16 -29.69
N GLY A 164 32.73 70.67 -29.37
CA GLY A 164 32.50 72.09 -29.10
C GLY A 164 32.50 72.98 -30.34
N GLY A 165 32.29 72.40 -31.53
CA GLY A 165 32.03 73.11 -32.78
C GLY A 165 30.62 73.72 -32.85
N ASP A 166 30.32 74.33 -34.00
CA ASP A 166 28.97 74.86 -34.29
C ASP A 166 27.92 73.72 -34.24
N PRO A 167 26.67 73.99 -33.80
CA PRO A 167 25.64 72.96 -33.72
C PRO A 167 25.35 72.38 -35.12
N LEU A 168 25.41 71.06 -35.23
CA LEU A 168 25.06 70.32 -36.43
C LEU A 168 23.54 70.22 -36.53
N LYS A 169 22.98 70.27 -37.74
CA LYS A 169 21.54 70.12 -37.95
C LYS A 169 21.24 68.78 -38.56
N GLN A 170 20.43 67.96 -37.89
CA GLN A 170 20.10 66.64 -38.40
C GLN A 170 18.60 66.35 -38.31
N CYS A 171 18.11 65.55 -39.23
CA CYS A 171 16.73 65.06 -39.26
C CYS A 171 16.52 64.00 -38.19
N LEU A 172 15.69 64.31 -37.20
CA LEU A 172 15.27 63.35 -36.17
C LEU A 172 13.77 63.05 -36.33
N PRO A 173 13.32 61.81 -36.10
CA PRO A 173 11.91 61.47 -36.24
C PRO A 173 11.06 62.22 -35.21
N GLU A 174 9.90 62.75 -35.61
CA GLU A 174 8.97 63.46 -34.71
C GLU A 174 8.44 62.57 -33.58
N SER A 175 8.34 61.26 -33.84
CA SER A 175 7.99 60.23 -32.85
C SER A 175 9.07 60.02 -31.79
N GLY A 176 10.30 60.47 -32.03
CA GLY A 176 11.48 60.17 -31.21
C GLY A 176 11.97 58.71 -31.31
N LEU A 177 11.39 57.92 -32.23
CA LEU A 177 11.73 56.52 -32.49
C LEU A 177 11.83 56.32 -34.00
N CYS A 178 12.80 55.52 -34.43
CA CYS A 178 13.02 55.24 -35.86
C CYS A 178 12.09 54.14 -36.42
N ALA A 179 11.06 53.74 -35.65
CA ALA A 179 10.17 52.62 -35.92
C ALA A 179 10.91 51.28 -36.05
N GLY A 180 12.02 51.14 -35.31
CA GLY A 180 12.80 49.91 -35.25
C GLY A 180 12.30 48.92 -34.22
N CYS A 181 11.01 48.95 -33.84
CA CYS A 181 10.41 47.88 -33.05
C CYS A 181 9.24 47.30 -33.82
N ILE A 182 9.44 46.08 -34.33
CA ILE A 182 8.39 45.28 -34.93
C ILE A 182 7.71 44.55 -33.79
N ASP A 183 6.55 45.07 -33.40
CA ASP A 183 5.74 44.62 -32.26
C ASP A 183 4.31 44.35 -32.77
N PRO A 184 3.99 43.10 -33.16
CA PRO A 184 2.70 42.76 -33.75
C PRO A 184 1.53 42.68 -32.76
N ASP A 185 1.77 42.45 -31.46
CA ASP A 185 0.72 42.32 -30.44
C ASP A 185 0.57 43.56 -29.52
N GLY A 186 1.52 44.49 -29.59
CA GLY A 186 1.46 45.82 -29.01
C GLY A 186 1.98 45.92 -27.57
N ASP A 187 2.81 44.99 -27.11
CA ASP A 187 3.35 44.98 -25.74
C ASP A 187 4.72 45.67 -25.56
N MET A 188 5.26 46.21 -26.67
CA MET A 188 6.56 46.87 -26.83
C MET A 188 7.79 45.94 -26.79
N TYR A 189 7.61 44.63 -26.81
CA TYR A 189 8.66 43.63 -27.05
C TYR A 189 8.59 43.16 -28.50
N GLY A 190 9.71 42.66 -29.05
CA GLY A 190 9.75 42.37 -30.49
C GLY A 190 11.14 42.35 -31.10
N GLU A 191 11.18 42.50 -32.42
CA GLU A 191 12.42 42.61 -33.17
C GLU A 191 12.80 44.08 -33.43
N GLY A 192 14.00 44.44 -32.98
CA GLY A 192 14.72 45.65 -33.36
C GLY A 192 15.12 46.54 -32.17
N ALA A 193 15.92 47.57 -32.46
CA ALA A 193 16.68 48.28 -31.43
C ALA A 193 15.82 49.21 -30.53
N ASP A 194 14.57 49.48 -30.90
CA ASP A 194 13.64 50.28 -30.10
C ASP A 194 12.74 49.45 -29.17
N CYS A 195 12.77 48.10 -29.24
CA CYS A 195 11.96 47.23 -28.37
C CYS A 195 12.47 47.18 -26.91
N LEU A 196 11.59 46.77 -26.00
CA LEU A 196 11.91 46.58 -24.59
C LEU A 196 12.79 45.34 -24.34
N GLY A 197 12.69 44.36 -25.22
CA GLY A 197 13.41 43.10 -25.23
C GLY A 197 12.88 42.21 -26.35
N ILE A 198 13.28 40.94 -26.33
CA ILE A 198 12.80 39.94 -27.29
C ILE A 198 11.36 39.56 -26.93
N ASP A 199 10.54 39.35 -27.96
CA ASP A 199 9.25 38.71 -27.88
C ASP A 199 9.36 37.35 -28.59
N CYS A 200 8.98 36.28 -27.89
CA CYS A 200 9.03 34.92 -28.41
C CYS A 200 7.65 34.39 -28.86
N ASP A 201 6.56 35.15 -28.66
CA ASP A 201 5.22 34.90 -29.20
C ASP A 201 4.52 36.21 -29.61
N GLU A 202 4.71 36.61 -30.86
CA GLU A 202 4.18 37.82 -31.54
C GLU A 202 2.64 37.98 -31.54
N GLN A 203 1.90 37.08 -30.89
CA GLN A 203 0.45 37.12 -30.78
C GLN A 203 -0.03 37.19 -29.32
N ASN A 204 0.88 37.17 -28.35
CA ASN A 204 0.56 37.05 -26.93
C ASN A 204 1.35 38.03 -26.07
N THR A 205 0.68 39.11 -25.69
CA THR A 205 1.22 40.19 -24.85
C THR A 205 1.67 39.77 -23.45
N GLU A 206 1.41 38.52 -23.04
CA GLU A 206 1.87 37.94 -21.76
C GLU A 206 3.18 37.16 -21.90
N VAL A 207 3.71 36.96 -23.12
CA VAL A 207 4.92 36.18 -23.42
C VAL A 207 5.97 37.10 -24.02
N ASN A 208 6.88 37.59 -23.19
CA ASN A 208 7.93 38.52 -23.60
C ASN A 208 9.06 38.56 -22.57
N ALA A 209 10.21 39.11 -22.95
CA ALA A 209 11.40 39.18 -22.09
C ALA A 209 11.24 39.90 -20.72
N GLY A 210 10.08 40.51 -20.43
CA GLY A 210 9.76 41.13 -19.14
C GLY A 210 8.64 40.44 -18.37
N ALA A 211 8.11 39.32 -18.86
CA ALA A 211 7.04 38.57 -18.20
C ALA A 211 7.54 37.80 -16.96
N PHE A 212 6.59 37.27 -16.18
CA PHE A 212 6.89 36.33 -15.10
C PHE A 212 6.43 34.95 -15.52
N GLU A 213 7.29 33.95 -15.31
CA GLU A 213 6.96 32.56 -15.54
C GLU A 213 5.72 32.10 -14.76
N ILE A 214 4.79 31.48 -15.48
CA ILE A 214 3.65 30.75 -14.92
C ILE A 214 3.71 29.31 -15.41
N CYS A 215 3.26 28.35 -14.59
CA CYS A 215 3.27 26.94 -14.96
C CYS A 215 2.23 26.64 -16.07
N ASN A 216 2.59 26.87 -17.32
CA ASN A 216 1.74 26.74 -18.51
C ASN A 216 2.43 26.01 -19.67
N GLY A 217 3.73 25.72 -19.55
CA GLY A 217 4.53 25.02 -20.56
C GLY A 217 5.03 25.92 -21.69
N VAL A 218 4.96 27.22 -21.49
CA VAL A 218 5.47 28.28 -22.35
C VAL A 218 6.66 28.94 -21.64
N ASP A 219 7.63 29.38 -22.43
CA ASP A 219 8.72 30.25 -21.98
C ASP A 219 8.15 31.67 -21.98
N ASP A 220 7.54 32.09 -20.88
CA ASP A 220 6.82 33.36 -20.81
C ASP A 220 7.82 34.53 -20.82
N ASP A 221 9.00 34.37 -20.20
CA ASP A 221 10.03 35.40 -20.11
C ASP A 221 11.14 35.33 -21.19
N CYS A 222 10.97 34.43 -22.16
CA CYS A 222 11.84 34.25 -23.33
C CYS A 222 13.33 34.02 -22.99
N ASP A 223 13.66 33.40 -21.85
CA ASP A 223 15.05 33.12 -21.44
C ASP A 223 15.63 31.79 -21.98
N PHE A 224 14.82 31.05 -22.76
CA PHE A 224 15.04 29.68 -23.26
C PHE A 224 14.91 28.57 -22.23
N ARG A 225 14.30 28.86 -21.09
CA ARG A 225 13.80 27.87 -20.15
C ARG A 225 12.28 27.92 -20.18
N THR A 226 11.66 27.14 -19.33
CA THR A 226 10.21 26.92 -19.42
C THR A 226 9.77 26.54 -18.04
N ASP A 227 8.85 27.32 -17.49
CA ASP A 227 8.29 27.15 -16.16
C ASP A 227 9.35 27.17 -15.03
N GLU A 228 10.42 27.98 -15.13
CA GLU A 228 11.38 28.23 -14.05
C GLU A 228 10.94 29.35 -13.11
N GLU A 229 11.47 29.36 -11.88
CA GLU A 229 11.20 30.41 -10.87
C GLU A 229 9.70 30.75 -10.61
N VAL A 230 8.79 29.86 -11.02
CA VAL A 230 7.33 30.03 -10.91
C VAL A 230 6.89 30.22 -9.45
N LEU A 231 5.95 31.16 -9.26
CA LEU A 231 5.30 31.39 -7.96
C LEU A 231 4.44 30.17 -7.56
N LEU A 232 4.74 29.58 -6.41
CA LEU A 232 4.05 28.39 -5.92
C LEU A 232 2.60 28.71 -5.48
N PRO A 233 1.59 27.96 -5.94
CA PRO A 233 0.22 28.14 -5.51
C PRO A 233 0.01 27.63 -4.08
N GLU A 234 -0.73 28.40 -3.27
CA GLU A 234 -1.12 27.97 -1.93
C GLU A 234 -2.27 26.94 -1.99
N GLY A 235 -2.17 25.87 -1.18
CA GLY A 235 -3.28 24.94 -0.96
C GLY A 235 -3.60 23.98 -2.10
N LEU A 236 -2.70 23.82 -3.08
CA LEU A 236 -2.91 22.88 -4.18
C LEU A 236 -2.80 21.41 -3.74
N CYS A 237 -1.77 21.08 -2.97
CA CYS A 237 -1.49 19.70 -2.54
C CYS A 237 -2.15 19.39 -1.20
N LEU A 238 -2.44 18.10 -0.98
CA LEU A 238 -2.86 17.61 0.33
C LEU A 238 -1.73 17.83 1.35
N THR A 239 -2.10 18.11 2.60
CA THR A 239 -1.13 18.45 3.67
C THR A 239 -1.38 17.71 4.99
N GLN A 240 -2.41 16.85 5.03
CA GLN A 240 -2.68 15.98 6.17
C GLN A 240 -1.81 14.71 6.12
N GLY A 241 -1.74 13.99 7.23
CA GLY A 241 -1.04 12.71 7.28
C GLY A 241 0.41 12.76 6.79
N VAL A 242 0.76 11.82 5.92
CA VAL A 242 2.10 11.74 5.32
C VAL A 242 2.37 12.89 4.33
N CYS A 243 1.34 13.59 3.86
CA CYS A 243 1.45 14.66 2.87
C CYS A 243 1.88 16.01 3.45
N VAL A 244 2.22 16.13 4.73
CA VAL A 244 2.62 17.41 5.36
C VAL A 244 3.80 18.12 4.69
N GLN A 245 4.63 17.39 3.94
CA GLN A 245 5.76 17.94 3.16
C GLN A 245 5.52 17.91 1.65
N ALA A 246 4.30 17.63 1.20
CA ALA A 246 3.97 17.66 -0.22
C ALA A 246 4.15 19.08 -0.74
N ALA A 247 4.83 19.19 -1.88
CA ALA A 247 5.12 20.46 -2.53
C ALA A 247 4.56 20.44 -3.97
N PRO A 248 3.95 21.54 -4.43
CA PRO A 248 3.58 21.66 -5.82
C PRO A 248 4.85 21.68 -6.69
N ILE A 249 4.77 21.03 -7.84
CA ILE A 249 5.80 21.00 -8.87
C ILE A 249 5.16 21.34 -10.21
N CYS A 250 5.85 22.11 -11.04
CA CYS A 250 5.42 22.29 -12.42
C CYS A 250 5.99 21.17 -13.28
N VAL A 251 5.13 20.44 -13.99
CA VAL A 251 5.52 19.35 -14.88
C VAL A 251 4.69 19.44 -16.15
N LEU A 252 5.36 19.67 -17.29
CA LEU A 252 4.73 19.77 -18.62
C LEU A 252 3.63 20.85 -18.68
N GLY A 253 3.87 22.04 -18.09
CA GLY A 253 2.90 23.13 -18.08
C GLY A 253 1.65 22.89 -17.23
N GLY A 254 1.71 21.91 -16.33
CA GLY A 254 0.65 21.60 -15.38
C GLY A 254 1.19 21.47 -13.98
N TRP A 255 0.42 21.95 -13.01
CA TRP A 255 0.75 21.71 -11.61
C TRP A 255 0.49 20.27 -11.23
N ASP A 256 1.50 19.64 -10.64
CA ASP A 256 1.44 18.33 -10.00
C ASP A 256 1.95 18.43 -8.56
N CYS A 257 1.78 17.39 -7.76
CA CYS A 257 2.18 17.36 -6.35
C CYS A 257 3.23 16.29 -6.12
N ARG A 258 4.37 16.69 -5.56
CA ARG A 258 5.40 15.74 -5.12
C ARG A 258 5.01 15.17 -3.76
N TYR A 259 4.30 14.06 -3.77
CA TYR A 259 4.00 13.28 -2.57
C TYR A 259 5.17 12.37 -2.16
N PRO A 260 5.29 12.01 -0.87
CA PRO A 260 6.27 11.02 -0.42
C PRO A 260 5.94 9.62 -0.94
N GLY A 261 6.91 8.70 -0.91
CA GLY A 261 6.70 7.32 -1.35
C GLY A 261 5.72 6.50 -0.50
N THR A 262 5.29 7.02 0.65
CA THR A 262 4.25 6.45 1.51
C THR A 262 2.85 6.92 1.13
N TYR A 263 2.71 7.89 0.22
CA TYR A 263 1.40 8.34 -0.24
C TYR A 263 0.69 7.25 -1.05
N GLU A 264 -0.59 7.07 -0.76
CA GLU A 264 -1.50 6.16 -1.42
C GLU A 264 -2.73 6.93 -1.90
N LEU A 265 -3.39 6.47 -2.96
CA LEU A 265 -4.64 7.10 -3.45
C LEU A 265 -5.86 6.80 -2.56
N SER A 266 -5.73 5.77 -1.73
CA SER A 266 -6.70 5.26 -0.77
C SER A 266 -5.94 4.37 0.20
N GLU A 267 -6.30 4.33 1.47
CA GLU A 267 -5.64 3.47 2.46
C GLU A 267 -5.61 1.98 2.04
N MET A 268 -4.41 1.48 1.74
CA MET A 268 -4.14 0.07 1.44
C MET A 268 -3.20 -0.58 2.47
N ALA A 269 -2.49 0.22 3.25
CA ALA A 269 -1.63 -0.24 4.34
C ALA A 269 -2.32 0.02 5.69
N CYS A 270 -2.31 -0.98 6.58
CA CYS A 270 -2.71 -0.79 7.97
C CYS A 270 -1.45 -0.51 8.80
N ASP A 271 -0.97 0.73 8.78
CA ASP A 271 0.31 1.13 9.36
C ASP A 271 0.21 2.32 10.33
N THR A 272 -1.00 2.76 10.67
CA THR A 272 -1.28 3.89 11.58
C THR A 272 -0.92 5.26 11.02
N LEU A 273 -0.58 5.32 9.73
CA LEU A 273 -0.37 6.56 9.01
C LEU A 273 -1.64 6.89 8.21
N ASP A 274 -1.74 8.16 7.85
CA ASP A 274 -2.76 8.71 6.95
C ASP A 274 -2.06 8.89 5.60
N ASN A 275 -2.07 7.82 4.82
CA ASN A 275 -1.35 7.67 3.56
C ASN A 275 -2.13 8.27 2.38
N ASP A 276 -3.45 8.41 2.49
CA ASP A 276 -4.28 9.09 1.47
C ASP A 276 -4.58 10.56 1.79
N CYS A 277 -4.18 11.01 2.97
CA CYS A 277 -4.14 12.39 3.42
C CYS A 277 -5.53 13.03 3.56
N ASP A 278 -6.53 12.24 3.96
CA ASP A 278 -7.90 12.67 4.22
C ASP A 278 -8.13 13.16 5.68
N GLY A 279 -7.18 12.87 6.57
CA GLY A 279 -7.19 13.24 7.99
C GLY A 279 -7.60 12.10 8.94
N LEU A 280 -7.89 10.92 8.42
CA LEU A 280 -8.10 9.69 9.16
C LEU A 280 -6.95 8.72 8.83
N ALA A 281 -6.66 7.81 9.76
CA ALA A 281 -5.64 6.79 9.53
C ALA A 281 -6.33 5.43 9.45
N ASP A 282 -5.95 4.65 8.43
CA ASP A 282 -6.38 3.27 8.19
C ASP A 282 -7.93 3.08 8.13
N GLU A 283 -8.70 4.09 7.70
CA GLU A 283 -10.17 4.04 7.66
C GLU A 283 -10.72 3.09 6.58
N GLY A 284 -9.86 2.57 5.70
CA GLY A 284 -10.14 1.45 4.79
C GLY A 284 -10.26 0.07 5.46
N PHE A 285 -9.92 -0.07 6.75
CA PHE A 285 -9.87 -1.36 7.44
C PHE A 285 -11.04 -1.59 8.41
N ASP A 286 -11.67 -2.77 8.35
CA ASP A 286 -12.73 -3.16 9.30
C ASP A 286 -12.16 -3.82 10.55
N PHE A 287 -11.87 -2.98 11.55
CA PHE A 287 -11.35 -3.42 12.85
C PHE A 287 -12.32 -4.26 13.69
N ASN A 288 -13.57 -4.46 13.28
CA ASN A 288 -14.54 -5.26 14.05
C ASN A 288 -14.53 -6.74 13.67
N VAL A 289 -14.07 -7.06 12.45
CA VAL A 289 -14.17 -8.41 11.89
C VAL A 289 -12.88 -8.89 11.24
N ASP A 290 -11.93 -8.02 10.93
CA ASP A 290 -10.63 -8.39 10.36
C ASP A 290 -9.74 -9.07 11.43
N PRO A 291 -9.47 -10.39 11.34
CA PRO A 291 -8.63 -11.08 12.30
C PRO A 291 -7.15 -10.69 12.21
N GLN A 292 -6.71 -10.00 11.14
CA GLN A 292 -5.33 -9.54 10.99
C GLN A 292 -5.10 -8.16 11.61
N ASN A 293 -6.17 -7.38 11.79
CA ASN A 293 -6.13 -6.00 12.30
C ASN A 293 -7.17 -5.77 13.40
N CYS A 294 -7.39 -6.74 14.29
CA CYS A 294 -8.54 -6.69 15.18
C CYS A 294 -8.44 -5.55 16.20
N GLY A 295 -9.35 -4.58 16.13
CA GLY A 295 -9.39 -3.40 16.99
C GLY A 295 -8.31 -2.34 16.75
N ARG A 296 -7.22 -2.68 16.08
CA ARG A 296 -6.13 -1.79 15.60
C ARG A 296 -5.25 -2.54 14.60
N CYS A 297 -4.48 -1.81 13.81
CA CYS A 297 -3.53 -2.40 12.87
C CYS A 297 -2.56 -3.39 13.53
N GLN A 298 -2.27 -4.46 12.78
CA GLN A 298 -1.34 -5.54 13.15
C GLN A 298 -1.70 -6.29 14.43
N ASN A 299 -2.89 -6.07 15.01
CA ASN A 299 -3.37 -6.84 16.15
C ASN A 299 -4.01 -8.14 15.66
N ARG A 300 -3.16 -9.05 15.23
CA ARG A 300 -3.54 -10.36 14.71
C ARG A 300 -4.09 -11.25 15.82
N CYS A 301 -5.24 -11.86 15.55
CA CYS A 301 -5.83 -12.87 16.42
C CYS A 301 -5.14 -14.21 16.20
N ASP A 302 -4.01 -14.39 16.88
CA ASP A 302 -3.23 -15.63 16.85
C ASP A 302 -3.43 -16.43 18.13
N PHE A 303 -3.96 -17.63 17.98
CA PHE A 303 -4.15 -18.60 19.05
C PHE A 303 -3.40 -19.90 18.71
N PRO A 304 -2.71 -20.55 19.66
CA PRO A 304 -2.03 -21.81 19.39
C PRO A 304 -3.00 -22.87 18.86
N ASN A 305 -2.74 -23.36 17.64
CA ASN A 305 -3.52 -24.40 16.97
C ASN A 305 -5.04 -24.13 16.85
N ALA A 306 -5.45 -22.86 16.85
CA ALA A 306 -6.83 -22.46 16.63
C ALA A 306 -6.90 -21.34 15.58
N VAL A 307 -8.05 -21.23 14.94
CA VAL A 307 -8.37 -20.07 14.09
C VAL A 307 -8.75 -18.92 15.00
N GLY A 308 -8.12 -17.75 14.87
CA GLY A 308 -8.57 -16.55 15.59
C GLY A 308 -9.67 -15.81 14.86
N ALA A 309 -10.66 -15.33 15.61
CA ALA A 309 -11.73 -14.48 15.12
C ALA A 309 -11.61 -13.08 15.72
N CYS A 310 -12.02 -12.06 14.96
CA CYS A 310 -12.23 -10.73 15.49
C CYS A 310 -13.74 -10.51 15.69
N VAL A 311 -14.15 -10.24 16.92
CA VAL A 311 -15.54 -9.98 17.29
C VAL A 311 -15.58 -8.68 18.08
N GLU A 312 -16.27 -7.67 17.53
CA GLU A 312 -16.41 -6.35 18.17
C GLU A 312 -15.07 -5.76 18.64
N ARG A 313 -14.03 -5.87 17.79
CA ARG A 313 -12.67 -5.36 18.04
C ARG A 313 -11.86 -6.14 19.08
N LEU A 314 -12.34 -7.29 19.53
CA LEU A 314 -11.64 -8.19 20.45
C LEU A 314 -11.27 -9.49 19.73
N CYS A 315 -10.05 -9.97 19.97
CA CYS A 315 -9.64 -11.29 19.50
C CYS A 315 -10.29 -12.38 20.36
N GLU A 316 -11.02 -13.27 19.72
CA GLU A 316 -11.65 -14.44 20.32
C GLU A 316 -11.09 -15.71 19.66
N ILE A 317 -10.97 -16.78 20.45
CA ILE A 317 -10.62 -18.09 19.92
C ILE A 317 -11.80 -18.62 19.11
N GLY A 318 -11.54 -18.98 17.86
CA GLY A 318 -12.51 -19.64 16.98
C GLY A 318 -12.34 -21.16 17.02
N ASP A 319 -12.64 -21.81 15.90
CA ASP A 319 -12.53 -23.26 15.81
C ASP A 319 -11.06 -23.72 15.93
N CYS A 320 -10.86 -24.86 16.61
CA CYS A 320 -9.58 -25.53 16.60
C CYS A 320 -9.18 -25.93 15.17
N VAL A 321 -7.89 -25.82 14.86
CA VAL A 321 -7.33 -26.37 13.62
C VAL A 321 -7.63 -27.86 13.58
N PRO A 322 -8.00 -28.45 12.42
CA PRO A 322 -8.35 -29.87 12.33
C PRO A 322 -7.33 -30.80 13.02
N GLY A 323 -7.85 -31.65 13.92
CA GLY A 323 -7.05 -32.57 14.74
C GLY A 323 -6.52 -31.98 16.04
N TRP A 324 -6.84 -30.73 16.37
CA TRP A 324 -6.58 -30.11 17.66
C TRP A 324 -7.86 -29.88 18.44
N ILE A 325 -7.76 -29.91 19.76
CA ILE A 325 -8.89 -29.79 20.69
C ILE A 325 -8.45 -28.94 21.87
N ASP A 326 -9.33 -28.01 22.24
CA ASP A 326 -9.28 -27.26 23.48
C ASP A 326 -9.96 -28.10 24.57
N LEU A 327 -9.16 -28.67 25.47
CA LEU A 327 -9.65 -29.55 26.53
C LEU A 327 -10.14 -28.79 27.77
N ASN A 328 -9.61 -27.59 28.00
CA ASN A 328 -9.83 -26.85 29.24
C ASN A 328 -10.74 -25.61 29.05
N GLY A 329 -11.12 -25.30 27.82
CA GLY A 329 -11.95 -24.17 27.41
C GLY A 329 -11.24 -22.82 27.53
N ARG A 330 -9.91 -22.78 27.59
CA ARG A 330 -9.14 -21.56 27.85
C ARG A 330 -8.52 -21.05 26.56
N ALA A 331 -9.05 -19.91 26.12
CA ALA A 331 -8.54 -19.20 24.96
C ALA A 331 -7.04 -18.81 25.03
N ALA A 332 -6.41 -18.78 26.21
CA ALA A 332 -5.03 -18.30 26.36
C ALA A 332 -3.98 -19.31 25.86
N ASP A 333 -4.24 -20.60 26.00
CA ASP A 333 -3.38 -21.71 25.59
C ASP A 333 -3.80 -22.36 24.26
N GLY A 334 -4.98 -22.01 23.76
CA GLY A 334 -5.41 -22.32 22.40
C GLY A 334 -6.14 -23.65 22.32
N CYS A 335 -5.76 -24.49 21.35
CA CYS A 335 -6.16 -25.88 21.31
C CYS A 335 -4.92 -26.72 21.60
N GLU A 336 -4.85 -27.28 22.81
CA GLU A 336 -3.60 -27.78 23.38
C GLU A 336 -3.28 -29.21 22.95
N THR A 337 -4.31 -30.00 22.61
CA THR A 337 -4.16 -31.43 22.43
C THR A 337 -4.46 -31.85 21.01
N ARG A 338 -3.53 -32.60 20.42
CA ARG A 338 -3.79 -33.29 19.16
C ARG A 338 -4.59 -34.57 19.43
N CYS A 339 -5.72 -34.73 18.77
CA CYS A 339 -6.51 -35.95 18.82
C CYS A 339 -7.00 -36.30 17.41
N ASP A 340 -6.78 -37.55 17.01
CA ASP A 340 -7.24 -38.07 15.72
C ASP A 340 -8.49 -38.92 15.98
N PHE A 341 -9.68 -38.33 15.79
CA PHE A 341 -10.97 -39.00 16.06
C PHE A 341 -11.04 -40.39 15.41
N VAL A 342 -11.32 -41.39 16.23
CA VAL A 342 -11.41 -42.80 15.83
C VAL A 342 -12.87 -43.26 15.77
N SER A 343 -13.66 -43.00 16.82
CA SER A 343 -15.06 -43.42 16.93
C SER A 343 -15.79 -42.69 18.05
N ASP A 344 -17.13 -42.63 17.96
CA ASP A 344 -17.99 -42.08 19.03
C ASP A 344 -17.96 -42.95 20.31
N GLU A 345 -17.73 -44.26 20.17
CA GLU A 345 -17.56 -45.17 21.29
C GLU A 345 -16.11 -45.12 21.78
N ASP A 346 -15.94 -44.75 23.04
CA ASP A 346 -14.66 -44.70 23.74
C ASP A 346 -14.77 -45.54 25.01
N ILE A 347 -13.99 -46.62 25.07
CA ILE A 347 -13.91 -47.52 26.22
C ILE A 347 -12.48 -47.51 26.75
N PRO A 348 -12.28 -47.53 28.08
CA PRO A 348 -10.93 -47.52 28.63
C PRO A 348 -10.07 -48.64 28.04
N ASP A 349 -8.99 -48.30 27.36
CA ASP A 349 -8.13 -49.27 26.67
C ASP A 349 -6.68 -49.27 27.18
N LEU A 350 -5.81 -50.12 26.65
CA LEU A 350 -4.42 -50.22 27.13
C LEU A 350 -3.47 -49.19 26.52
N GLY A 351 -3.85 -48.58 25.40
CA GLY A 351 -3.11 -47.49 24.75
C GLY A 351 -3.46 -46.11 25.27
N SER A 352 -4.54 -45.98 26.04
CA SER A 352 -5.10 -44.70 26.45
C SER A 352 -5.46 -43.79 25.28
N VAL A 353 -6.10 -44.40 24.29
CA VAL A 353 -6.59 -43.68 23.12
C VAL A 353 -7.89 -43.00 23.50
N ASP A 354 -7.89 -41.67 23.49
CA ASP A 354 -9.11 -40.87 23.46
C ASP A 354 -9.70 -40.97 22.04
N ALA A 355 -10.66 -41.87 21.87
CA ALA A 355 -11.20 -42.28 20.59
C ALA A 355 -12.24 -41.29 20.06
N ASN A 356 -13.02 -40.69 20.96
CA ASN A 356 -14.07 -39.73 20.63
C ASN A 356 -13.61 -38.28 20.84
N CYS A 357 -12.36 -38.09 21.28
CA CYS A 357 -11.71 -36.80 21.38
C CYS A 357 -12.35 -35.87 22.43
N ASP A 358 -12.87 -36.43 23.53
CA ASP A 358 -13.55 -35.69 24.61
C ASP A 358 -12.65 -35.41 25.84
N GLY A 359 -11.37 -35.78 25.76
CA GLY A 359 -10.37 -35.63 26.81
C GLY A 359 -10.33 -36.79 27.81
N LEU A 360 -11.13 -37.83 27.61
CA LEU A 360 -11.20 -39.00 28.48
C LEU A 360 -11.09 -40.29 27.65
N ASP A 361 -10.13 -41.13 28.01
CA ASP A 361 -10.09 -42.54 27.62
C ASP A 361 -11.19 -43.29 28.39
N GLY A 362 -12.38 -43.36 27.79
CA GLY A 362 -13.59 -44.01 28.29
C GLY A 362 -14.87 -43.14 28.24
N ASP A 363 -16.01 -43.78 28.49
CA ASP A 363 -17.32 -43.11 28.44
C ASP A 363 -17.68 -42.39 29.76
N ALA A 364 -17.69 -41.05 29.72
CA ALA A 364 -18.02 -40.21 30.88
C ALA A 364 -19.44 -40.43 31.43
N SER A 365 -20.39 -40.82 30.56
CA SER A 365 -21.79 -41.06 30.92
C SER A 365 -22.01 -42.39 31.64
N ARG A 366 -21.01 -43.28 31.58
CA ARG A 366 -21.02 -44.61 32.20
C ARG A 366 -19.94 -44.78 33.28
N ALA A 367 -19.42 -43.67 33.80
CA ALA A 367 -18.34 -43.66 34.77
C ALA A 367 -18.79 -43.20 36.17
N VAL A 368 -18.21 -43.84 37.19
CA VAL A 368 -18.19 -43.39 38.57
C VAL A 368 -16.75 -43.05 38.94
N TYR A 369 -16.54 -41.81 39.35
CA TYR A 369 -15.22 -41.24 39.59
C TYR A 369 -14.78 -41.39 41.05
N VAL A 370 -13.54 -41.80 41.27
CA VAL A 370 -12.91 -41.96 42.58
C VAL A 370 -11.58 -41.20 42.61
N ASP A 371 -11.40 -40.33 43.60
CA ASP A 371 -10.16 -39.61 43.84
C ASP A 371 -9.90 -39.51 45.34
N GLY A 372 -8.80 -40.11 45.80
CA GLY A 372 -8.48 -40.19 47.22
C GLY A 372 -8.07 -38.86 47.85
N LEU A 373 -7.78 -37.83 47.04
CA LEU A 373 -7.33 -36.52 47.51
C LEU A 373 -8.49 -35.53 47.69
N SER A 374 -9.36 -35.42 46.69
CA SER A 374 -10.47 -34.46 46.64
C SER A 374 -11.85 -35.07 46.89
N GLY A 375 -11.97 -36.40 46.84
CA GLY A 375 -13.25 -37.10 46.92
C GLY A 375 -13.89 -37.11 48.31
N ILE A 376 -15.20 -37.35 48.34
CA ILE A 376 -16.01 -37.44 49.55
C ILE A 376 -16.96 -38.64 49.45
N ASP A 377 -16.98 -39.50 50.48
CA ASP A 377 -17.88 -40.65 50.57
C ASP A 377 -19.21 -40.28 51.26
N ASP A 378 -20.02 -39.48 50.57
CA ASP A 378 -21.37 -39.13 51.01
C ASP A 378 -22.46 -39.73 50.12
N ALA A 379 -23.72 -39.47 50.47
CA ALA A 379 -24.89 -39.95 49.74
C ALA A 379 -25.49 -38.87 48.83
N ASP A 380 -24.70 -37.86 48.45
CA ASP A 380 -25.17 -36.81 47.57
C ASP A 380 -25.53 -37.37 46.19
N PRO A 381 -26.63 -36.92 45.53
CA PRO A 381 -26.96 -37.35 44.19
C PRO A 381 -25.85 -37.11 43.15
N GLU A 382 -25.02 -36.09 43.34
CA GLU A 382 -23.89 -35.77 42.46
C GLU A 382 -22.61 -36.54 42.81
N ALA A 383 -22.61 -37.33 43.90
CA ALA A 383 -21.46 -38.11 44.31
C ALA A 383 -21.07 -39.13 43.22
N GLY A 384 -19.77 -39.23 42.95
CA GLY A 384 -19.19 -40.06 41.90
C GLY A 384 -19.19 -39.42 40.51
N THR A 385 -19.39 -38.11 40.38
CA THR A 385 -19.17 -37.35 39.12
C THR A 385 -17.74 -36.80 39.06
N ARG A 386 -17.27 -36.35 37.87
CA ARG A 386 -15.92 -35.75 37.71
C ARG A 386 -15.63 -34.62 38.71
N ASN A 387 -16.64 -33.83 39.05
CA ASN A 387 -16.52 -32.67 39.95
C ASN A 387 -16.76 -33.01 41.43
N ARG A 388 -17.32 -34.20 41.72
CA ARG A 388 -17.57 -34.70 43.08
C ARG A 388 -17.26 -36.20 43.15
N PRO A 389 -15.98 -36.60 43.03
CA PRO A 389 -15.62 -38.01 43.08
C PRO A 389 -15.80 -38.59 44.48
N PHE A 390 -15.88 -39.92 44.57
CA PHE A 390 -15.79 -40.64 45.85
C PHE A 390 -14.35 -40.64 46.37
N ALA A 391 -14.18 -40.69 47.69
CA ALA A 391 -12.86 -40.76 48.32
C ALA A 391 -12.30 -42.19 48.30
N THR A 392 -13.16 -43.21 48.36
CA THR A 392 -12.76 -44.62 48.38
C THR A 392 -13.24 -45.39 47.18
N ILE A 393 -12.44 -46.38 46.76
CA ILE A 393 -12.78 -47.32 45.69
C ILE A 393 -13.99 -48.15 46.10
N SER A 394 -14.11 -48.53 47.38
CA SER A 394 -15.27 -49.28 47.87
C SER A 394 -16.58 -48.50 47.73
N ALA A 395 -16.59 -47.20 48.01
CA ALA A 395 -17.77 -46.35 47.79
C ALA A 395 -18.10 -46.23 46.30
N GLY A 396 -17.07 -46.03 45.46
CA GLY A 396 -17.22 -46.00 44.00
C GLY A 396 -17.85 -47.28 43.44
N LEU A 397 -17.33 -48.45 43.82
CA LEU A 397 -17.86 -49.76 43.40
C LEU A 397 -19.30 -49.98 43.86
N ALA A 398 -19.66 -49.56 45.08
CA ALA A 398 -21.03 -49.66 45.57
C ALA A 398 -21.99 -48.81 44.71
N ALA A 399 -21.62 -47.57 44.41
CA ALA A 399 -22.43 -46.69 43.56
C ALA A 399 -22.51 -47.18 42.11
N ALA A 400 -21.39 -47.61 41.53
CA ALA A 400 -21.29 -48.12 40.17
C ALA A 400 -22.19 -49.33 39.93
N SER A 401 -22.25 -50.25 40.91
CA SER A 401 -23.12 -51.43 40.85
C SER A 401 -24.62 -51.11 40.75
N ILE A 402 -25.05 -50.00 41.34
CA ILE A 402 -26.44 -49.55 41.31
C ILE A 402 -26.74 -48.85 39.98
N ARG A 403 -25.77 -48.10 39.45
CA ARG A 403 -25.92 -47.28 38.23
C ARG A 403 -25.69 -48.06 36.94
N GLY A 404 -25.05 -49.23 37.00
CA GLY A 404 -24.61 -49.95 35.80
C GLY A 404 -23.46 -49.21 35.11
N HIS A 405 -22.53 -48.70 35.90
CA HIS A 405 -21.38 -47.92 35.47
C HIS A 405 -20.09 -48.63 35.87
N ASP A 406 -18.99 -48.16 35.30
CA ASP A 406 -17.63 -48.59 35.66
C ASP A 406 -16.98 -47.58 36.58
N VAL A 407 -15.88 -47.96 37.23
CA VAL A 407 -15.19 -47.13 38.21
C VAL A 407 -13.86 -46.65 37.66
N TYR A 408 -13.70 -45.32 37.57
CA TYR A 408 -12.49 -44.65 37.12
C TYR A 408 -11.77 -44.06 38.32
N VAL A 409 -10.54 -44.50 38.55
CA VAL A 409 -9.79 -44.19 39.77
C VAL A 409 -8.59 -43.31 39.44
N SER A 410 -8.58 -42.12 40.04
CA SER A 410 -7.50 -41.15 39.97
C SER A 410 -6.22 -41.69 40.62
N HIS A 411 -5.08 -41.08 40.29
CA HIS A 411 -3.77 -41.41 40.81
C HIS A 411 -3.74 -41.39 42.34
N GLY A 412 -2.79 -42.12 42.94
CA GLY A 412 -2.55 -42.07 44.37
C GLY A 412 -2.70 -43.42 45.08
N VAL A 413 -2.64 -43.37 46.42
CA VAL A 413 -2.64 -44.57 47.28
C VAL A 413 -3.95 -44.66 48.04
N TYR A 414 -4.65 -45.77 47.84
CA TYR A 414 -5.94 -46.07 48.45
C TYR A 414 -5.73 -47.14 49.54
N PRO A 415 -5.67 -46.74 50.83
CA PRO A 415 -5.32 -47.64 51.94
C PRO A 415 -6.54 -48.45 52.41
N GLU A 416 -7.13 -49.23 51.51
CA GLU A 416 -8.34 -50.02 51.75
C GLU A 416 -8.24 -51.43 51.17
N ALA A 417 -9.03 -52.35 51.72
CA ALA A 417 -9.20 -53.68 51.13
C ALA A 417 -10.39 -53.67 50.17
N VAL A 418 -10.12 -53.77 48.87
CA VAL A 418 -11.14 -53.64 47.83
C VAL A 418 -11.79 -54.99 47.56
N THR A 419 -13.13 -55.05 47.54
CA THR A 419 -13.89 -56.22 47.10
C THR A 419 -14.61 -55.88 45.80
N LEU A 420 -14.30 -56.60 44.73
CA LEU A 420 -14.91 -56.38 43.42
C LEU A 420 -16.40 -56.71 43.42
N VAL A 421 -17.14 -55.97 42.61
CA VAL A 421 -18.55 -56.24 42.31
C VAL A 421 -18.63 -56.83 40.91
N GLU A 422 -19.39 -57.92 40.76
CA GLU A 422 -19.60 -58.57 39.45
C GLU A 422 -20.22 -57.61 38.45
N GLY A 423 -19.68 -57.59 37.21
CA GLY A 423 -20.13 -56.73 36.11
C GLY A 423 -19.71 -55.26 36.17
N VAL A 424 -18.96 -54.84 37.21
CA VAL A 424 -18.41 -53.48 37.32
C VAL A 424 -16.92 -53.52 37.00
N HIS A 425 -16.50 -52.85 35.94
CA HIS A 425 -15.09 -52.74 35.60
C HIS A 425 -14.40 -51.67 36.46
N LEU A 426 -13.12 -51.88 36.76
CA LEU A 426 -12.31 -51.03 37.62
C LEU A 426 -11.05 -50.61 36.88
N TYR A 427 -10.95 -49.33 36.55
CA TYR A 427 -9.90 -48.76 35.72
C TYR A 427 -9.09 -47.73 36.50
N GLY A 428 -7.79 -47.99 36.64
CA GLY A 428 -6.80 -47.07 37.21
C GLY A 428 -6.03 -46.33 36.11
N GLY A 429 -5.15 -45.43 36.52
CA GLY A 429 -4.30 -44.63 35.64
C GLY A 429 -4.89 -43.29 35.22
N TYR A 430 -5.99 -42.84 35.85
CA TYR A 430 -6.56 -41.52 35.63
C TYR A 430 -5.90 -40.47 36.54
N ASP A 431 -5.94 -39.19 36.16
CA ASP A 431 -5.51 -38.09 37.04
C ASP A 431 -6.58 -36.99 37.11
N ALA A 432 -7.27 -36.89 38.25
CA ALA A 432 -8.31 -35.88 38.47
C ALA A 432 -7.78 -34.44 38.41
N SER A 433 -6.49 -34.21 38.66
CA SER A 433 -5.87 -32.88 38.58
C SER A 433 -5.59 -32.43 37.14
N GLU A 434 -5.49 -33.38 36.22
CA GLU A 434 -5.28 -33.18 34.78
C GLU A 434 -6.55 -33.56 34.00
N SER A 435 -7.69 -33.07 34.47
CA SER A 435 -9.01 -33.25 33.81
C SER A 435 -9.41 -34.71 33.57
N TRP A 436 -9.00 -35.63 34.44
CA TRP A 436 -9.23 -37.07 34.30
C TRP A 436 -8.57 -37.68 33.06
N ARG A 437 -7.47 -37.09 32.58
CA ARG A 437 -6.64 -37.73 31.57
C ARG A 437 -6.14 -39.08 32.08
N ARG A 438 -6.14 -40.09 31.20
CA ARG A 438 -5.57 -41.41 31.47
C ARG A 438 -4.22 -41.56 30.80
N ASP A 439 -3.25 -42.11 31.51
CA ASP A 439 -1.90 -42.31 30.98
C ASP A 439 -1.28 -43.60 31.54
N VAL A 440 -0.31 -44.17 30.82
CA VAL A 440 0.45 -45.36 31.24
C VAL A 440 1.40 -45.05 32.39
N GLU A 441 1.81 -43.78 32.54
CA GLU A 441 2.74 -43.36 33.60
C GLU A 441 2.05 -43.04 34.93
N VAL A 442 0.72 -42.91 34.92
CA VAL A 442 -0.05 -42.58 36.12
C VAL A 442 -0.29 -43.83 36.98
N GLU A 443 0.24 -43.81 38.21
CA GLU A 443 0.15 -44.95 39.13
C GLU A 443 -1.05 -44.83 40.07
N THR A 444 -1.96 -45.81 40.01
CA THR A 444 -3.04 -46.00 40.98
C THR A 444 -2.72 -47.20 41.87
N VAL A 445 -2.61 -46.98 43.18
CA VAL A 445 -2.14 -47.99 44.14
C VAL A 445 -3.25 -48.40 45.11
N ILE A 446 -3.61 -49.67 45.11
CA ILE A 446 -4.43 -50.29 46.17
C ILE A 446 -3.50 -50.84 47.23
N ARG A 447 -3.62 -50.36 48.47
CA ARG A 447 -2.86 -50.87 49.62
C ARG A 447 -3.81 -51.46 50.66
N GLY A 448 -4.18 -52.72 50.42
CA GLY A 448 -5.12 -53.44 51.26
C GLY A 448 -4.50 -54.22 52.42
N GLY A 449 -5.36 -54.91 53.16
CA GLY A 449 -4.97 -55.79 54.27
C GLY A 449 -4.27 -57.06 53.78
N VAL A 450 -4.37 -58.15 54.55
CA VAL A 450 -3.79 -59.46 54.15
C VAL A 450 -4.37 -60.03 52.85
N ARG A 451 -5.50 -59.50 52.40
CA ARG A 451 -6.04 -59.65 51.05
C ARG A 451 -6.15 -58.26 50.46
N GLY A 452 -5.34 -57.96 49.45
CA GLY A 452 -5.29 -56.63 48.83
C GLY A 452 -6.58 -56.32 48.07
N LEU A 453 -6.84 -57.14 47.04
CA LEU A 453 -8.06 -57.15 46.24
C LEU A 453 -8.77 -58.49 46.40
N VAL A 454 -10.09 -58.48 46.53
CA VAL A 454 -10.92 -59.66 46.73
C VAL A 454 -11.91 -59.79 45.57
N ALA A 455 -11.92 -60.94 44.91
CA ALA A 455 -12.86 -61.27 43.83
C ALA A 455 -13.63 -62.53 44.20
N GLN A 456 -14.93 -62.42 44.44
CA GLN A 456 -15.76 -63.57 44.82
C GLN A 456 -17.00 -63.64 43.95
N ASN A 457 -17.29 -64.82 43.41
CA ASN A 457 -18.49 -65.08 42.59
C ASN A 457 -18.59 -64.16 41.35
N ILE A 458 -17.46 -63.85 40.71
CA ILE A 458 -17.42 -63.04 39.49
C ILE A 458 -17.66 -63.95 38.28
N ILE A 459 -18.86 -63.93 37.69
CA ILE A 459 -19.22 -64.78 36.54
C ILE A 459 -19.24 -63.95 35.25
N THR A 460 -19.87 -62.78 35.31
CA THR A 460 -19.88 -61.77 34.25
C THR A 460 -18.48 -61.14 34.13
N PRO A 461 -18.03 -60.76 32.90
CA PRO A 461 -16.76 -60.07 32.72
C PRO A 461 -16.63 -58.88 33.67
N THR A 462 -15.58 -58.90 34.49
CA THR A 462 -15.20 -57.81 35.39
C THR A 462 -13.71 -57.61 35.24
N GLU A 463 -13.34 -56.47 34.66
CA GLU A 463 -11.96 -56.14 34.36
C GLU A 463 -11.37 -55.25 35.44
N VAL A 464 -10.12 -55.51 35.80
CA VAL A 464 -9.30 -54.62 36.62
C VAL A 464 -8.06 -54.27 35.83
N GLN A 465 -7.80 -52.97 35.66
CA GLN A 465 -6.73 -52.49 34.80
C GLN A 465 -5.89 -51.39 35.44
N ARG A 466 -4.55 -51.45 35.25
CA ARG A 466 -3.58 -50.42 35.68
C ARG A 466 -3.59 -50.10 37.18
N PHE A 467 -3.66 -51.13 38.01
CA PHE A 467 -3.42 -51.00 39.44
C PHE A 467 -2.11 -51.62 39.86
N ARG A 468 -1.44 -50.95 40.79
CA ARG A 468 -0.50 -51.60 41.69
C ARG A 468 -1.25 -52.07 42.94
N ILE A 469 -1.28 -53.37 43.17
CA ILE A 469 -2.05 -54.00 44.25
C ILE A 469 -1.07 -54.57 45.27
N ILE A 470 -1.06 -53.99 46.47
CA ILE A 470 -0.17 -54.36 47.57
C ILE A 470 -0.99 -54.92 48.72
N SER A 471 -0.68 -56.15 49.17
CA SER A 471 -1.28 -56.73 50.39
C SER A 471 -0.33 -56.65 51.59
N ALA A 472 -0.88 -56.48 52.78
CA ALA A 472 -0.12 -56.50 54.04
C ALA A 472 0.43 -57.90 54.36
N ALA A 473 1.54 -57.97 55.10
CA ALA A 473 2.05 -59.23 55.63
C ALA A 473 1.06 -59.86 56.62
N ASN A 474 0.99 -61.19 56.65
CA ASN A 474 0.18 -61.92 57.61
C ASN A 474 1.09 -62.55 58.69
N PRO A 475 1.19 -61.97 59.90
CA PRO A 475 2.08 -62.51 60.93
C PRO A 475 1.52 -63.76 61.62
N ALA A 476 0.26 -64.13 61.37
CA ALA A 476 -0.38 -65.27 62.02
C ALA A 476 0.26 -66.58 61.56
N GLN A 477 0.47 -67.51 62.50
CA GLN A 477 1.06 -68.81 62.20
C GLN A 477 0.20 -69.61 61.20
N GLY A 478 0.82 -70.05 60.09
CA GLY A 478 0.12 -70.67 58.97
C GLY A 478 -0.76 -69.71 58.15
N GLY A 479 -0.69 -68.40 58.41
CA GLY A 479 -1.45 -67.38 57.71
C GLY A 479 -0.86 -67.08 56.33
N SER A 480 -1.74 -66.84 55.35
CA SER A 480 -1.35 -66.43 53.99
C SER A 480 -1.61 -64.94 53.79
N SER A 481 -0.84 -64.31 52.91
CA SER A 481 -1.13 -62.98 52.35
C SER A 481 -1.31 -63.12 50.84
N TYR A 482 -2.31 -62.43 50.30
CA TYR A 482 -2.68 -62.48 48.89
C TYR A 482 -2.81 -61.05 48.34
N GLY A 483 -2.06 -60.73 47.29
CA GLY A 483 -2.27 -59.49 46.54
C GLY A 483 -3.68 -59.45 45.96
N VAL A 484 -4.06 -60.51 45.23
CA VAL A 484 -5.44 -60.76 44.77
C VAL A 484 -5.92 -62.10 45.32
N PHE A 485 -7.07 -62.12 45.98
CA PHE A 485 -7.72 -63.33 46.49
C PHE A 485 -9.01 -63.60 45.69
N ALA A 486 -8.94 -64.53 44.74
CA ALA A 486 -10.05 -64.88 43.87
C ALA A 486 -10.67 -66.24 44.25
N THR A 487 -11.99 -66.28 44.43
CA THR A 487 -12.75 -67.53 44.69
C THR A 487 -14.02 -67.57 43.84
N SER A 488 -14.20 -68.65 43.08
CA SER A 488 -15.36 -68.80 42.16
C SER A 488 -15.50 -67.62 41.20
N ALA A 489 -14.41 -67.19 40.57
CA ALA A 489 -14.36 -65.96 39.76
C ALA A 489 -13.92 -66.21 38.31
N PRO A 490 -14.67 -67.02 37.51
CA PRO A 490 -14.30 -67.28 36.10
C PRO A 490 -14.39 -66.05 35.18
N GLY A 491 -15.17 -65.03 35.54
CA GLY A 491 -15.32 -63.78 34.78
C GLY A 491 -14.29 -62.70 35.12
N LEU A 492 -13.38 -62.95 36.08
CA LEU A 492 -12.35 -61.98 36.45
C LEU A 492 -11.30 -61.85 35.36
N ILE A 493 -11.08 -60.61 34.91
CA ILE A 493 -10.04 -60.24 33.94
C ILE A 493 -9.08 -59.28 34.63
N LEU A 494 -7.79 -59.60 34.65
CA LEU A 494 -6.74 -58.72 35.15
C LEU A 494 -5.84 -58.33 33.98
N ARG A 495 -5.74 -57.04 33.66
CA ARG A 495 -4.84 -56.53 32.62
C ARG A 495 -3.93 -55.45 33.18
N ASP A 496 -2.64 -55.52 32.84
CA ASP A 496 -1.67 -54.47 33.18
C ASP A 496 -1.65 -54.08 34.66
N ASN A 497 -1.71 -55.07 35.56
CA ASN A 497 -1.64 -54.84 37.00
C ASN A 497 -0.29 -55.32 37.56
N LEU A 498 0.27 -54.59 38.51
CA LEU A 498 1.41 -55.02 39.31
C LEU A 498 0.91 -55.54 40.66
N ILE A 499 1.05 -56.84 40.93
CA ILE A 499 0.51 -57.47 42.14
C ILE A 499 1.65 -57.89 43.08
N GLU A 500 1.69 -57.29 44.26
CA GLU A 500 2.71 -57.53 45.29
C GLU A 500 2.05 -58.09 46.56
N ALA A 501 2.29 -59.37 46.83
CA ALA A 501 1.81 -60.01 48.05
C ALA A 501 2.77 -59.75 49.23
N GLY A 502 2.20 -59.44 50.39
CA GLY A 502 2.95 -59.39 51.65
C GLY A 502 3.50 -60.76 52.07
N ALA A 503 4.41 -60.77 53.05
CA ALA A 503 4.95 -62.01 53.59
C ALA A 503 3.85 -62.86 54.26
N GLY A 504 3.85 -64.16 53.97
CA GLY A 504 3.08 -65.15 54.72
C GLY A 504 3.63 -65.34 56.14
N GLY A 505 2.81 -65.89 57.02
CA GLY A 505 3.18 -66.11 58.40
C GLY A 505 4.09 -67.32 58.61
N PRO A 506 4.72 -67.43 59.78
CA PRO A 506 5.60 -68.56 60.07
C PRO A 506 4.82 -69.88 60.05
N GLY A 507 5.49 -70.99 59.70
CA GLY A 507 4.89 -72.33 59.75
C GLY A 507 4.49 -72.75 61.17
N VAL A 508 3.55 -73.70 61.27
CA VAL A 508 3.19 -74.35 62.54
C VAL A 508 4.37 -75.18 63.02
N PRO A 509 4.77 -75.14 64.31
CA PRO A 509 5.91 -75.91 64.79
C PRO A 509 5.54 -77.40 64.72
N GLY A 510 6.52 -78.24 64.36
CA GLY A 510 6.32 -79.68 64.36
C GLY A 510 5.92 -80.20 65.73
N ARG A 511 5.19 -81.33 65.77
CA ARG A 511 4.93 -82.03 67.02
C ARG A 511 6.26 -82.53 67.61
N ARG A 512 6.40 -82.49 68.94
CA ARG A 512 7.52 -83.19 69.60
C ARG A 512 7.46 -84.67 69.22
N GLY A 513 8.61 -85.26 68.91
CA GLY A 513 8.71 -86.70 68.68
C GLY A 513 8.33 -87.52 69.92
N ASP A 514 7.91 -88.76 69.71
CA ASP A 514 7.56 -89.68 70.78
C ASP A 514 8.75 -89.92 71.74
N GLN A 515 8.45 -90.18 73.02
CA GLN A 515 9.50 -90.59 73.95
C GLN A 515 10.13 -91.91 73.48
N GLY A 516 11.45 -91.93 73.32
CA GLY A 516 12.18 -93.14 72.98
C GLY A 516 11.89 -94.26 73.99
N GLN A 517 11.59 -95.46 73.51
CA GLN A 517 11.39 -96.62 74.37
C GLN A 517 12.69 -96.89 75.16
N ARG A 518 12.60 -96.94 76.50
CA ARG A 518 13.72 -97.44 77.31
C ARG A 518 13.90 -98.92 76.98
N LEU A 519 15.13 -99.31 76.63
CA LEU A 519 15.51 -100.71 76.53
C LEU A 519 15.17 -101.43 77.86
N PRO A 520 14.62 -102.65 77.81
CA PRO A 520 14.39 -103.42 79.03
C PRO A 520 15.72 -103.63 79.79
N PRO A 521 15.70 -103.61 81.13
CA PRO A 521 16.90 -103.78 81.92
C PRO A 521 17.58 -105.12 81.60
N ILE A 522 18.89 -105.07 81.37
CA ILE A 522 19.74 -106.25 81.17
C ILE A 522 19.67 -107.09 82.47
N PRO A 523 19.36 -108.39 82.42
CA PRO A 523 19.37 -109.24 83.60
C PRO A 523 20.79 -109.32 84.19
N ASP A 524 20.91 -109.15 85.50
CA ASP A 524 22.17 -109.30 86.25
C ASP A 524 22.80 -110.68 86.00
N GLN A 525 23.84 -110.71 85.16
CA GLN A 525 24.76 -111.85 85.07
C GLN A 525 26.01 -111.53 85.89
N VAL A 526 25.91 -111.85 87.18
CA VAL A 526 26.88 -112.57 88.01
C VAL A 526 28.36 -112.57 87.54
N VAL A 527 29.19 -111.91 88.36
CA VAL A 527 30.55 -112.26 88.81
C VAL A 527 31.76 -111.77 88.02
N GLY A 528 32.65 -111.08 88.76
CA GLY A 528 34.09 -111.07 88.46
C GLY A 528 34.91 -109.95 89.09
N LYS A 529 35.06 -109.94 90.42
CA LYS A 529 36.09 -109.12 91.10
C LYS A 529 37.46 -109.29 90.44
N LYS A 530 38.15 -108.20 90.12
CA LYS A 530 39.60 -108.07 90.39
C LYS A 530 39.99 -106.60 90.55
N ARG A 531 40.35 -106.27 91.80
CA ARG A 531 41.12 -105.09 92.20
C ARG A 531 42.49 -105.13 91.51
N HIS A 532 42.96 -103.98 91.05
CA HIS A 532 44.37 -103.63 91.08
C HIS A 532 44.54 -102.19 91.54
N VAL A 533 45.53 -101.99 92.40
CA VAL A 533 45.77 -100.84 93.26
C VAL A 533 47.18 -100.33 92.92
N LEU A 534 47.25 -99.05 92.50
CA LEU A 534 48.32 -98.02 92.71
C LEU A 534 49.73 -98.30 92.13
N PRO A 535 50.65 -97.32 92.01
CA PRO A 535 50.75 -95.97 92.64
C PRO A 535 49.84 -94.87 92.09
#